data_AF-A0A1R3RVL0-F1
#
_entry.id   AF-A0A1R3RVL0-F1
#
_cell.length_a   1.000
_cell.length_b   1.000
_cell.length_c   1.000
_cell.angle_alpha   90.00
_cell.angle_beta   90.00
_cell.angle_gamma   90.00
#
_symmetry.space_group_name_H-M   'P 1'
#
loop_
_entity.id
_entity.type
_entity.pdbx_description
1 polymer ?
#
loop_
_entity_poly.entity_id
_entity_poly.type
_entity_poly.pdbx_seq_one_letter_code
_entity_poly.pdbx_strand_id
1 'polypeptide(L)'
;ATEISANLHNKITKAHAAKDLRELHQNKQIEGRAAGKQVVYHAIQDTCNEATPEIIASLDWKTERLQEQVTSLQVIENKTRAELAAICGRPLVSELRRDIDQFEQEQKLIRARLNKVRGSDLDRVPVQHEVNAEKDWNHWQNQANIRRRICRDLWRKCSEVMPENMTREELWVRDLPGWELIYSDAGM
;
A
#
# COMPACT_ATOMS: atom_id res chain seq x y z
N ALA A 1 -51.02 -10.67 15.28
CA ALA A 1 -50.23 -11.01 16.50
C ALA A 1 -48.77 -11.32 16.18
N THR A 2 -48.46 -12.29 15.31
CA THR A 2 -47.07 -12.63 14.94
C THR A 2 -46.30 -11.44 14.37
N GLU A 3 -46.87 -10.73 13.39
CA GLU A 3 -46.23 -9.56 12.75
C GLU A 3 -46.06 -8.39 13.72
N ILE A 4 -47.08 -8.11 14.54
CA ILE A 4 -47.04 -7.03 15.52
C ILE A 4 -45.96 -7.30 16.59
N SER A 5 -45.86 -8.54 17.07
CA SER A 5 -44.77 -8.98 17.97
C SER A 5 -43.39 -8.76 17.33
N ALA A 6 -43.24 -9.08 16.04
CA ALA A 6 -41.99 -8.91 15.32
C ALA A 6 -41.63 -7.43 15.10
N ASN A 7 -42.60 -6.58 14.73
CA ASN A 7 -42.42 -5.13 14.59
C ASN A 7 -42.08 -4.44 15.92
N LEU A 8 -42.55 -4.99 17.04
CA LEU A 8 -42.17 -4.56 18.38
C LEU A 8 -40.87 -5.22 18.88
N HIS A 9 -40.06 -5.76 17.97
CA HIS A 9 -38.78 -6.44 18.25
C HIS A 9 -38.87 -7.54 19.31
N ASN A 10 -39.98 -8.29 19.33
CA ASN A 10 -40.27 -9.36 20.29
C ASN A 10 -40.23 -8.94 21.77
N LYS A 11 -40.29 -7.63 22.06
CA LYS A 11 -40.44 -7.13 23.44
C LYS A 11 -41.75 -7.58 24.09
N ILE A 12 -42.76 -7.85 23.26
CA ILE A 12 -44.03 -8.46 23.65
C ILE A 12 -44.10 -9.84 23.01
N THR A 13 -44.44 -10.87 23.78
CA THR A 13 -44.58 -12.22 23.24
C THR A 13 -45.82 -12.32 22.36
N LYS A 14 -45.82 -13.25 21.38
CA LYS A 14 -46.99 -13.50 20.51
C LYS A 14 -48.28 -13.74 21.29
N ALA A 15 -48.21 -14.45 22.42
CA ALA A 15 -49.36 -14.74 23.26
C ALA A 15 -49.90 -13.47 23.94
N HIS A 16 -49.01 -12.61 24.44
CA HIS A 16 -49.39 -11.35 25.07
C HIS A 16 -49.94 -10.36 24.04
N ALA A 17 -49.27 -10.19 22.90
CA ALA A 17 -49.78 -9.38 21.79
C ALA A 17 -51.16 -9.86 21.30
N ALA A 18 -51.41 -11.18 21.26
CA ALA A 18 -52.72 -11.72 20.91
C ALA A 18 -53.79 -11.43 21.97
N LYS A 19 -53.41 -11.31 23.25
CA LYS A 19 -54.33 -10.92 24.33
C LYS A 19 -54.65 -9.43 24.21
N ASP A 20 -53.64 -8.58 24.10
CA ASP A 20 -53.80 -7.13 24.07
C ASP A 20 -54.60 -6.69 22.84
N LEU A 21 -54.35 -7.28 21.66
CA LEU A 21 -55.13 -6.97 20.46
C LEU A 21 -56.61 -7.39 20.58
N ARG A 22 -56.90 -8.47 21.30
CA ARG A 22 -58.29 -8.87 21.59
C ARG A 22 -58.95 -7.87 22.54
N GLU A 23 -58.23 -7.42 23.56
CA GLU A 23 -58.71 -6.44 24.53
C GLU A 23 -58.95 -5.07 23.88
N LEU A 24 -58.00 -4.57 23.09
CA LEU A 24 -58.13 -3.32 22.32
C LEU A 24 -59.31 -3.37 21.33
N HIS A 25 -59.55 -4.53 20.72
CA HIS A 25 -60.69 -4.74 19.84
C HIS A 25 -62.02 -4.76 20.61
N GLN A 26 -62.07 -5.43 21.76
CA GLN A 26 -63.26 -5.44 22.65
C GLN A 26 -63.58 -4.03 23.15
N ASN A 27 -62.55 -3.23 23.45
CA ASN A 27 -62.66 -1.84 23.87
C ASN A 27 -62.95 -0.86 22.72
N LYS A 28 -63.14 -1.35 21.48
CA LYS A 28 -63.40 -0.56 20.26
C LYS A 28 -62.34 0.52 19.98
N GLN A 29 -61.08 0.24 20.32
CA GLN A 29 -59.96 1.13 20.03
C GLN A 29 -59.26 0.77 18.72
N ILE A 30 -59.41 -0.47 18.29
CA ILE A 30 -58.95 -1.00 17.00
C ILE A 30 -60.03 -1.89 16.42
N GLU A 31 -59.97 -2.12 15.12
CA GLU A 31 -60.89 -3.04 14.44
C GLU A 31 -60.14 -4.31 14.01
N GLY A 32 -60.85 -5.45 14.04
CA GLY A 32 -60.29 -6.77 13.80
C GLY A 32 -61.14 -7.51 12.77
N ARG A 33 -60.57 -7.80 11.60
CA ARG A 33 -61.25 -8.55 10.55
C ARG A 33 -60.69 -9.97 10.45
N ALA A 34 -61.58 -10.97 10.47
CA ALA A 34 -61.20 -12.34 10.18
C ALA A 34 -60.86 -12.49 8.69
N ALA A 35 -59.65 -12.96 8.39
CA ALA A 35 -59.16 -13.27 7.06
C ALA A 35 -58.72 -14.74 7.05
N GLY A 36 -59.65 -15.64 6.72
CA GLY A 36 -59.42 -17.08 6.75
C GLY A 36 -59.09 -17.59 8.15
N LYS A 37 -57.90 -18.18 8.34
CA LYS A 37 -57.43 -18.74 9.63
C LYS A 37 -56.84 -17.69 10.58
N GLN A 38 -56.73 -16.43 10.15
CA GLN A 38 -56.07 -15.36 10.91
C GLN A 38 -57.01 -14.17 11.12
N VAL A 39 -56.72 -13.35 12.13
CA VAL A 39 -57.39 -12.07 12.38
C VAL A 39 -56.39 -10.96 12.11
N VAL A 40 -56.77 -10.04 11.23
CA VAL A 40 -56.01 -8.84 10.91
C VAL A 40 -56.58 -7.69 11.72
N TYR A 41 -55.73 -7.09 12.56
CA TYR A 41 -56.09 -5.92 13.35
C TYR A 41 -55.58 -4.66 12.66
N HIS A 42 -56.41 -3.63 12.60
CA HIS A 42 -56.05 -2.32 12.05
C HIS A 42 -56.56 -1.19 12.93
N ALA A 43 -55.91 -0.03 12.84
CA ALA A 43 -56.41 1.18 13.48
C ALA A 43 -57.77 1.56 12.87
N ILE A 44 -58.62 2.17 13.69
CA ILE A 44 -59.88 2.74 13.23
C ILE A 44 -59.54 3.96 12.37
N GLN A 45 -60.08 3.99 11.15
CA GLN A 45 -59.93 5.12 10.25
C GLN A 45 -61.25 5.89 10.28
N ASP A 46 -61.24 7.10 10.86
CA ASP A 46 -62.40 7.98 10.80
C ASP A 46 -62.66 8.38 9.35
N THR A 47 -63.87 8.11 8.85
CA THR A 47 -64.33 8.54 7.52
C THR A 47 -64.77 10.01 7.50
N CYS A 48 -64.31 10.81 8.46
CA CYS A 48 -64.66 12.22 8.55
C CYS A 48 -64.36 12.91 7.21
N ASN A 49 -65.39 13.52 6.63
CA ASN A 49 -65.40 14.21 5.34
C ASN A 49 -64.55 15.51 5.34
N GLU A 50 -63.61 15.64 6.28
CA GLU A 50 -62.70 16.78 6.42
C GLU A 50 -61.68 16.87 5.29
N ALA A 51 -61.45 15.76 4.56
CA ALA A 51 -60.61 15.74 3.37
C ALA A 51 -61.40 16.16 2.13
N THR A 52 -61.74 17.45 2.04
CA THR A 52 -62.29 18.02 0.80
C THR A 52 -61.24 17.98 -0.32
N PRO A 53 -61.64 17.89 -1.60
CA PRO A 53 -60.72 17.92 -2.73
C PRO A 53 -59.77 19.12 -2.70
N GLU A 54 -60.25 20.27 -2.21
CA GLU A 54 -59.48 21.50 -2.07
C GLU A 54 -58.37 21.38 -1.02
N ILE A 55 -58.66 20.73 0.13
CA ILE A 55 -57.66 20.48 1.17
C ILE A 55 -56.60 19.50 0.67
N ILE A 56 -57.01 18.45 -0.06
CA ILE A 56 -56.08 17.48 -0.66
C ILE A 56 -55.16 18.19 -1.66
N ALA A 57 -55.72 18.98 -2.58
CA ALA A 57 -54.93 19.74 -3.55
C ALA A 57 -53.97 20.73 -2.88
N SER A 58 -54.38 21.37 -1.77
CA SER A 58 -53.52 22.25 -0.98
C SER A 58 -52.36 21.49 -0.32
N LEU A 59 -52.60 20.29 0.20
CA LEU A 59 -51.58 19.43 0.78
C LEU A 59 -50.60 18.90 -0.27
N ASP A 60 -51.09 18.54 -1.46
CA ASP A 60 -50.26 18.09 -2.58
C ASP A 60 -49.33 19.22 -3.03
N TRP A 61 -49.85 20.43 -3.25
CA TRP A 61 -49.04 21.60 -3.57
C TRP A 61 -47.97 21.89 -2.50
N LYS A 62 -48.34 21.77 -1.21
CA LYS A 62 -47.40 21.97 -0.10
C LYS A 62 -46.33 20.88 -0.10
N THR A 63 -46.69 19.64 -0.42
CA THR A 63 -45.77 18.51 -0.50
C THR A 63 -44.77 18.70 -1.63
N GLU A 64 -45.22 19.07 -2.83
CA GLU A 64 -44.35 19.39 -3.97
C GLU A 64 -43.38 20.53 -3.62
N ARG A 65 -43.90 21.62 -3.06
CA ARG A 65 -43.06 22.77 -2.68
C ARG A 65 -42.00 22.40 -1.64
N LEU A 66 -42.37 21.57 -0.65
CA LEU A 66 -41.41 21.09 0.35
C LEU A 66 -40.37 20.15 -0.26
N GLN A 67 -40.75 19.29 -1.21
CA GLN A 67 -39.81 18.43 -1.92
C GLN A 67 -38.81 19.24 -2.78
N GLU A 68 -39.27 20.29 -3.47
CA GLU A 68 -38.39 21.22 -4.18
C GLU A 68 -37.43 21.96 -3.23
N GLN A 69 -37.90 22.37 -2.06
CA GLN A 69 -37.06 22.99 -1.05
C GLN A 69 -36.02 22.01 -0.49
N VAL A 70 -36.40 20.76 -0.21
CA VAL A 70 -35.47 19.74 0.28
C VAL A 70 -34.40 19.44 -0.76
N THR A 71 -34.78 19.23 -2.01
CA THR A 71 -33.85 18.91 -3.10
C THR A 71 -32.88 20.08 -3.36
N SER A 72 -33.37 21.31 -3.39
CA SER A 72 -32.51 22.50 -3.56
C SER A 72 -31.54 22.68 -2.39
N LEU A 73 -31.99 22.50 -1.14
CA LEU A 73 -31.12 22.57 0.04
C LEU A 73 -30.07 21.46 0.05
N GLN A 74 -30.40 20.24 -0.38
CA GLN A 74 -29.44 19.14 -0.51
C GLN A 74 -28.35 19.46 -1.54
N VAL A 75 -28.70 20.10 -2.66
CA VAL A 75 -27.70 20.54 -3.66
C VAL A 75 -26.74 21.58 -3.05
N ILE A 76 -27.28 22.54 -2.30
CA ILE A 76 -26.48 23.59 -1.63
C ILE A 76 -25.59 22.97 -0.55
N GLU A 77 -26.12 22.06 0.27
CA GLU A 77 -25.36 21.36 1.32
C GLU A 77 -24.20 20.56 0.72
N ASN A 78 -24.46 19.78 -0.33
CA ASN A 78 -23.41 19.04 -1.01
C ASN A 78 -22.33 19.96 -1.61
N LYS A 79 -22.73 21.09 -2.23
CA LYS A 79 -21.81 22.07 -2.79
C LYS A 79 -20.94 22.72 -1.71
N THR A 80 -21.57 23.23 -0.65
CA THR A 80 -20.87 23.88 0.47
C THR A 80 -19.95 22.92 1.21
N ARG A 81 -20.34 21.66 1.37
CA ARG A 81 -19.49 20.61 1.93
C ARG A 81 -18.27 20.33 1.05
N ALA A 82 -18.43 20.31 -0.27
CA ALA A 82 -17.31 20.15 -1.20
C ALA A 82 -16.35 21.35 -1.17
N GLU A 83 -16.88 22.58 -1.12
CA GLU A 83 -16.08 23.81 -0.98
C GLU A 83 -15.29 23.82 0.34
N LEU A 84 -15.94 23.44 1.45
CA LEU A 84 -15.29 23.33 2.75
C LEU A 84 -14.16 22.29 2.73
N ALA A 85 -14.41 21.10 2.16
CA ALA A 85 -13.39 20.07 2.02
C ALA A 85 -12.20 20.55 1.18
N ALA A 86 -12.44 21.32 0.12
CA ALA A 86 -11.39 21.88 -0.72
C ALA A 86 -10.57 22.97 -0.01
N ILE A 87 -11.17 23.71 0.93
CA ILE A 87 -10.45 24.69 1.76
C ILE A 87 -9.65 24.00 2.85
N CYS A 88 -10.28 23.07 3.59
CA CYS A 88 -9.63 22.34 4.68
C CYS A 88 -8.53 21.39 4.20
N GLY A 89 -8.58 20.92 2.95
CA GLY A 89 -7.52 20.13 2.34
C GLY A 89 -6.27 20.94 1.96
N ARG A 90 -6.32 22.28 2.01
CA ARG A 90 -5.14 23.11 1.73
C ARG A 90 -4.35 23.30 3.03
N PRO A 91 -3.05 22.94 3.08
CA PRO A 91 -2.21 23.19 4.23
C PRO A 91 -2.07 24.70 4.47
N LEU A 92 -1.86 25.09 5.72
CA LEU A 92 -1.65 26.49 6.07
C LEU A 92 -0.32 26.98 5.49
N VAL A 93 -0.27 28.25 5.08
CA VAL A 93 0.96 28.87 4.56
C VAL A 93 2.11 28.78 5.58
N SER A 94 1.81 28.87 6.87
CA SER A 94 2.79 28.68 7.94
C SER A 94 3.34 27.26 8.02
N GLU A 95 2.51 26.24 7.79
CA GLU A 95 2.92 24.83 7.75
C GLU A 95 3.79 24.58 6.53
N LEU A 96 3.38 25.08 5.35
CA LEU A 96 4.18 24.99 4.13
C LEU A 96 5.56 25.63 4.28
N ARG A 97 5.64 26.81 4.92
CA ARG A 97 6.93 27.48 5.18
C ARG A 97 7.82 26.62 6.08
N ARG A 98 7.28 26.09 7.17
CA ARG A 98 8.01 25.20 8.08
C ARG A 98 8.52 23.95 7.36
N ASP A 99 7.69 23.35 6.51
CA ASP A 99 8.05 22.14 5.78
C ASP A 99 9.13 22.43 4.72
N ILE A 100 9.05 23.58 4.03
CA ILE A 100 10.11 24.05 3.13
C ILE A 100 11.42 24.23 3.90
N ASP A 101 11.41 24.93 5.03
CA ASP A 101 12.60 25.15 5.85
C ASP A 101 13.23 23.82 6.30
N GLN A 102 12.40 22.85 6.68
CA GLN A 102 12.85 21.50 7.02
C GLN A 102 13.50 20.80 5.83
N PHE A 103 12.84 20.79 4.66
CA PHE A 103 13.40 20.15 3.46
C PHE A 103 14.69 20.81 2.99
N GLU A 104 14.81 22.13 3.10
CA GLU A 104 16.06 22.82 2.78
C GLU A 104 17.20 22.41 3.73
N GLN A 105 16.92 22.25 5.02
CA GLN A 105 17.90 21.76 5.98
C GLN A 105 18.31 20.32 5.69
N GLU A 106 17.35 19.42 5.43
CA GLU A 106 17.61 18.04 5.05
C GLU A 106 18.44 17.96 3.76
N GLN A 107 18.10 18.75 2.76
CA GLN A 107 18.85 18.82 1.50
C GLN A 107 20.28 19.28 1.74
N LYS A 108 20.49 20.32 2.56
CA LYS A 108 21.84 20.80 2.94
C LYS A 108 22.63 19.70 3.63
N LEU A 109 22.02 18.97 4.57
CA LEU A 109 22.66 17.85 5.29
C LEU A 109 23.04 16.71 4.36
N ILE A 110 22.13 16.29 3.47
CA ILE A 110 22.38 15.23 2.48
C ILE A 110 23.52 15.62 1.54
N ARG A 111 23.50 16.86 1.02
CA ARG A 111 24.57 17.37 0.15
C ARG A 111 25.91 17.43 0.87
N ALA A 112 25.95 17.87 2.14
CA ALA A 112 27.17 17.88 2.93
C ALA A 112 27.73 16.46 3.13
N ARG A 113 26.87 15.48 3.43
CA ARG A 113 27.25 14.06 3.51
C ARG A 113 27.79 13.54 2.18
N LEU A 114 27.10 13.84 1.06
CA LEU A 114 27.54 13.45 -0.27
C LEU A 114 28.91 14.03 -0.61
N ASN A 115 29.12 15.32 -0.33
CA ASN A 115 30.41 16.00 -0.56
C ASN A 115 31.50 15.40 0.31
N LYS A 116 31.21 15.02 1.56
CA LYS A 116 32.18 14.33 2.43
C LYS A 116 32.57 12.96 1.86
N VAL A 117 31.62 12.19 1.34
CA VAL A 117 31.88 10.90 0.70
C VAL A 117 32.62 11.05 -0.63
N ARG A 118 32.37 12.12 -1.37
CA ARG A 118 33.04 12.41 -2.65
C ARG A 118 34.43 13.03 -2.48
N GLY A 119 34.66 13.76 -1.40
CA GLY A 119 35.95 14.39 -1.08
C GLY A 119 36.95 13.48 -0.37
N SER A 120 36.53 12.29 0.07
CA SER A 120 37.47 11.18 0.32
C SER A 120 37.78 10.53 -1.03
N ASP A 121 38.99 10.79 -1.57
CA ASP A 121 39.55 10.18 -2.79
C ASP A 121 39.63 8.65 -2.70
N LEU A 122 38.48 8.01 -2.71
CA LEU A 122 38.32 6.65 -3.19
C LEU A 122 37.34 6.80 -4.33
N ASP A 123 37.88 6.93 -5.54
CA ASP A 123 37.14 6.80 -6.78
C ASP A 123 36.18 5.63 -6.62
N ARG A 124 34.89 5.95 -6.46
CA ARG A 124 33.88 4.95 -6.20
C ARG A 124 33.66 4.23 -7.53
N VAL A 125 34.49 3.21 -7.76
CA VAL A 125 34.40 2.35 -8.92
C VAL A 125 32.96 1.86 -8.97
N PRO A 126 32.22 2.10 -10.06
CA PRO A 126 30.84 1.63 -10.14
C PRO A 126 30.84 0.13 -9.95
N VAL A 127 29.89 -0.40 -9.19
CA VAL A 127 29.82 -1.84 -8.82
C VAL A 127 29.98 -2.77 -10.03
N GLN A 128 29.52 -2.34 -11.20
CA GLN A 128 29.67 -3.08 -12.45
C GLN A 128 31.14 -3.24 -12.90
N HIS A 129 31.97 -2.21 -12.68
CA HIS A 129 33.41 -2.26 -12.96
C HIS A 129 34.14 -3.18 -11.99
N GLU A 130 33.75 -3.21 -10.70
CA GLU A 130 34.31 -4.15 -9.73
C GLU A 130 34.00 -5.61 -10.12
N VAL A 131 32.75 -5.89 -10.50
CA VAL A 131 32.32 -7.24 -10.93
C VAL A 131 33.06 -7.68 -12.20
N ASN A 132 33.31 -6.78 -13.15
CA ASN A 132 34.06 -7.10 -14.35
C ASN A 132 35.55 -7.31 -14.05
N ALA A 133 36.15 -6.46 -13.22
CA ALA A 133 37.54 -6.60 -12.80
C ALA A 133 37.79 -7.93 -12.07
N GLU A 134 36.87 -8.34 -11.19
CA GLU A 134 36.96 -9.63 -10.49
C GLU A 134 36.87 -10.81 -11.45
N LYS A 135 35.99 -10.74 -12.47
CA LYS A 135 35.90 -11.79 -13.51
C LYS A 135 37.18 -11.88 -14.33
N ASP A 136 37.73 -10.75 -14.73
CA ASP A 136 38.97 -10.68 -15.51
C ASP A 136 40.15 -11.20 -14.67
N TRP A 137 40.24 -10.80 -13.40
CA TRP A 137 41.24 -11.30 -12.46
C TRP A 137 41.19 -12.83 -12.35
N ASN A 138 40.00 -13.38 -12.08
CA ASN A 138 39.82 -14.83 -11.98
C ASN A 138 40.18 -15.55 -13.29
N HIS A 139 39.82 -14.97 -14.44
CA HIS A 139 40.19 -15.53 -15.74
C HIS A 139 41.71 -15.60 -15.92
N TRP A 140 42.41 -14.48 -15.71
CA TRP A 140 43.86 -14.40 -15.90
C TRP A 140 44.64 -15.23 -14.87
N GLN A 141 44.16 -15.29 -13.62
CA GLN A 141 44.74 -16.13 -12.59
C GLN A 141 44.64 -17.62 -12.95
N ASN A 142 43.49 -18.05 -13.47
CA ASN A 142 43.32 -19.42 -13.96
C ASN A 142 44.25 -19.73 -15.14
N GLN A 143 44.37 -18.81 -16.10
CA GLN A 143 45.30 -18.97 -17.22
C GLN A 143 46.76 -19.06 -16.74
N ALA A 144 47.17 -18.21 -15.80
CA ALA A 144 48.51 -18.27 -15.21
C ALA A 144 48.76 -19.61 -14.50
N ASN A 145 47.77 -20.14 -13.78
CA ASN A 145 47.86 -21.43 -13.09
C ASN A 145 47.99 -22.60 -14.08
N ILE A 146 47.21 -22.61 -15.17
CA ILE A 146 47.29 -23.61 -16.23
C ILE A 146 48.66 -23.55 -16.91
N ARG A 147 49.12 -22.36 -17.32
CA ARG A 147 50.44 -22.18 -17.95
C ARG A 147 51.56 -22.64 -17.04
N ARG A 148 51.52 -22.29 -15.75
CA ARG A 148 52.48 -22.75 -14.75
C ARG A 148 52.49 -24.28 -14.64
N ARG A 149 51.33 -24.93 -14.69
CA ARG A 149 51.24 -26.41 -14.68
C ARG A 149 51.86 -27.01 -15.94
N ILE A 150 51.51 -26.51 -17.13
CA ILE A 150 52.06 -26.99 -18.40
C ILE A 150 53.58 -26.85 -18.42
N CYS A 151 54.12 -25.69 -18.04
CA CYS A 151 55.56 -25.47 -17.97
C CYS A 151 56.24 -26.46 -17.01
N ARG A 152 55.66 -26.71 -15.83
CA ARG A 152 56.20 -27.69 -14.87
C ARG A 152 56.15 -29.12 -15.39
N ASP A 153 55.07 -29.51 -16.05
CA ASP A 153 54.89 -30.87 -16.57
C ASP A 153 55.83 -31.13 -17.76
N LEU A 154 55.98 -30.15 -18.67
CA LEU A 154 56.98 -30.20 -19.75
C LEU A 154 58.40 -30.26 -19.20
N TRP A 155 58.71 -29.38 -18.24
CA TRP A 155 60.02 -29.37 -17.58
C TRP A 155 60.36 -30.74 -16.99
N ARG A 156 59.42 -31.36 -16.26
CA ARG A 156 59.61 -32.69 -15.66
C ARG A 156 59.96 -33.72 -16.71
N LYS A 157 59.18 -33.80 -17.80
CA LYS A 157 59.43 -34.74 -18.90
C LYS A 157 60.79 -34.51 -19.57
N CYS A 158 61.18 -33.25 -19.77
CA CYS A 158 62.50 -32.94 -20.32
C CYS A 158 63.60 -33.37 -19.36
N SER A 159 63.47 -33.08 -18.06
CA SER A 159 64.49 -33.42 -17.06
C SER A 159 64.68 -34.93 -16.84
N GLU A 160 63.65 -35.75 -17.08
CA GLU A 160 63.74 -37.22 -16.95
C GLU A 160 64.64 -37.87 -18.02
N VAL A 161 64.89 -37.19 -19.14
CA VAL A 161 65.68 -37.71 -20.28
C VAL A 161 67.07 -37.06 -20.33
N MET A 162 67.40 -36.18 -19.38
CA MET A 162 68.69 -35.47 -19.35
C MET A 162 69.78 -36.31 -18.67
N PRO A 163 71.04 -36.18 -19.12
CA PRO A 163 72.18 -36.79 -18.44
C PRO A 163 72.32 -36.30 -16.99
N GLU A 164 72.78 -37.16 -16.07
CA GLU A 164 72.87 -36.89 -14.62
C GLU A 164 73.74 -35.67 -14.24
N ASN A 165 74.55 -35.15 -15.17
CA ASN A 165 75.45 -34.02 -14.96
C ASN A 165 74.89 -32.65 -15.40
N MET A 166 73.65 -32.56 -15.87
CA MET A 166 73.01 -31.30 -16.28
C MET A 166 72.18 -30.70 -15.13
N THR A 167 72.50 -29.47 -14.68
CA THR A 167 71.80 -28.84 -13.54
C THR A 167 70.56 -28.04 -13.95
N ARG A 168 69.64 -27.80 -13.01
CA ARG A 168 68.38 -27.08 -13.24
C ARG A 168 68.63 -25.63 -13.68
N GLU A 169 69.65 -25.03 -13.10
CA GLU A 169 70.07 -23.64 -13.28
C GLU A 169 70.68 -23.41 -14.67
N GLU A 170 71.31 -24.42 -15.28
CA GLU A 170 71.85 -24.37 -16.64
C GLU A 170 70.76 -24.46 -17.73
N LEU A 171 69.62 -25.08 -17.40
CA LEU A 171 68.52 -25.29 -18.34
C LEU A 171 67.40 -24.23 -18.24
N TRP A 172 67.28 -23.55 -17.10
CA TRP A 172 66.25 -22.52 -16.88
C TRP A 172 66.83 -21.13 -17.08
N VAL A 173 66.54 -20.49 -18.22
CA VAL A 173 66.92 -19.09 -18.46
C VAL A 173 66.18 -18.22 -17.45
N ARG A 174 66.89 -17.74 -16.44
CA ARG A 174 66.39 -16.85 -15.40
C ARG A 174 66.38 -15.39 -15.87
N ASP A 175 65.93 -15.12 -17.09
CA ASP A 175 65.88 -13.77 -17.64
C ASP A 175 64.62 -13.53 -18.46
N LEU A 176 63.58 -13.08 -17.77
CA LEU A 176 62.65 -12.10 -18.32
C LEU A 176 62.56 -10.97 -17.30
N PRO A 177 63.26 -9.83 -17.51
CA PRO A 177 63.25 -8.73 -16.57
C PRO A 177 61.86 -8.09 -16.62
N GLY A 178 61.09 -8.21 -15.54
CA GLY A 178 59.82 -7.50 -15.41
C GLY A 178 58.76 -8.11 -14.49
N TRP A 179 58.87 -9.39 -14.09
CA TRP A 179 57.85 -10.02 -13.23
C TRP A 179 58.21 -10.07 -11.74
N GLU A 180 59.49 -9.91 -11.38
CA GLU A 180 59.93 -9.87 -9.96
C GLU A 180 59.41 -8.62 -9.22
N LEU A 181 59.07 -7.54 -9.93
CA LEU A 181 58.48 -6.34 -9.34
C LEU A 181 56.99 -6.49 -8.99
N ILE A 182 56.29 -7.49 -9.51
CA ILE A 182 54.84 -7.66 -9.27
C ILE A 182 54.56 -8.52 -8.03
N TYR A 183 55.51 -9.38 -7.62
CA TYR A 183 55.34 -10.26 -6.46
C TYR A 183 56.04 -9.79 -5.18
N SER A 184 56.90 -8.77 -5.24
CA SER A 184 57.57 -8.25 -4.03
C SER A 184 56.70 -7.29 -3.20
N ASP A 185 55.65 -6.71 -3.78
CA ASP A 185 54.71 -5.82 -3.06
C ASP A 185 53.45 -6.53 -2.53
N ALA A 186 53.30 -7.83 -2.82
CA ALA A 186 52.29 -8.68 -2.17
C ALA A 186 52.91 -9.34 -0.93
N GLY A 187 53.25 -8.51 0.07
CA GLY A 187 53.71 -8.98 1.37
C GLY A 187 52.66 -9.86 2.07
N MET A 188 53.02 -11.13 2.26
CA MET A 188 52.75 -11.92 3.47
C MET A 188 54.08 -12.34 4.06
#